data_AF-A0A6C0B8H6-F1
#
_entry.id   AF-A0A6C0B8H6-F1
#
_cell.length_a   1.000
_cell.length_b   1.000
_cell.length_c   1.000
_cell.angle_alpha   90.00
_cell.angle_beta   90.00
_cell.angle_gamma   90.00
#
_symmetry.space_group_name_H-M   'P 1'
#
loop_
_entity.id
_entity.type
_entity.pdbx_description
1 polymer ?
#
loop_
_entity_poly.entity_id
_entity_poly.type
_entity_poly.pdbx_seq_one_letter_code
_entity_poly.pdbx_strand_id
1 'polypeptide(L)'
;MKIISYVFIYMYKYLAEFFGTLTFVYIVLATGNPLAIGATLSLVLLFTHNVSKGGINPAVAIVMSSAGQIEPRDLVPYVLAQIFGGLTALELYKRYQM
;
A
#
# COMPACT_ATOMS: atom_id res chain seq x y z
N MET A 1 14.95 4.15 -24.30
CA MET A 1 13.58 4.59 -23.92
C MET A 1 12.80 3.54 -23.12
N LYS A 2 12.71 2.26 -23.55
CA LYS A 2 11.99 1.20 -22.81
C LYS A 2 12.50 0.93 -21.37
N ILE A 3 13.83 0.93 -21.15
CA ILE A 3 14.42 0.65 -19.83
C ILE A 3 14.03 1.72 -18.80
N ILE A 4 14.04 3.00 -19.19
CA ILE A 4 13.66 4.12 -18.32
C ILE A 4 12.18 3.98 -17.94
N SER A 5 11.29 3.74 -18.90
CA SER A 5 9.87 3.51 -18.61
C SER A 5 9.62 2.31 -17.69
N TYR A 6 10.40 1.23 -17.81
CA TYR A 6 10.31 0.09 -16.91
C TYR A 6 10.67 0.46 -15.47
N VAL A 7 11.82 1.12 -15.25
CA VAL A 7 12.26 1.56 -13.92
C VAL A 7 11.24 2.50 -13.28
N PHE A 8 10.69 3.44 -14.05
CA PHE A 8 9.62 4.32 -13.58
C PHE A 8 8.39 3.53 -13.14
N ILE A 9 7.90 2.60 -13.96
CA ILE A 9 6.75 1.74 -13.62
C ILE A 9 7.00 0.91 -12.35
N TYR A 10 8.19 0.32 -12.17
CA TYR A 10 8.51 -0.41 -10.93
C TYR A 10 8.50 0.52 -9.71
N MET A 11 9.07 1.71 -9.82
CA MET A 11 9.11 2.67 -8.71
C MET A 11 7.70 3.14 -8.30
N TYR A 12 6.78 3.32 -9.26
CA TYR A 12 5.40 3.71 -8.96
C TYR A 12 4.63 2.64 -8.19
N LYS A 13 4.94 1.34 -8.38
CA LYS A 13 4.33 0.24 -7.62
C LYS A 13 4.61 0.39 -6.12
N TYR A 14 5.87 0.60 -5.76
CA TYR A 14 6.30 0.64 -4.37
C TYR A 14 5.78 1.90 -3.66
N LEU A 15 5.71 3.02 -4.37
CA LEU A 15 5.07 4.23 -3.86
C LEU A 15 3.56 4.04 -3.67
N ALA A 16 2.87 3.35 -4.58
CA ALA A 16 1.45 3.06 -4.43
C ALA A 16 1.17 2.19 -3.19
N GLU A 17 1.99 1.17 -2.93
CA GLU A 17 1.92 0.34 -1.73
C GLU A 17 2.21 1.17 -0.46
N PHE A 18 3.25 2.00 -0.47
CA PHE A 18 3.60 2.86 0.66
C PHE A 18 2.48 3.85 1.02
N PHE A 19 2.03 4.66 0.07
CA PHE A 19 1.00 5.68 0.33
C PHE A 19 -0.38 5.07 0.55
N GLY A 20 -0.68 3.95 -0.10
CA GLY A 20 -1.91 3.22 0.12
C GLY A 20 -1.99 2.65 1.53
N THR A 21 -0.94 1.97 2.01
CA THR A 21 -0.90 1.46 3.39
C THR A 21 -0.83 2.58 4.41
N LEU A 22 -0.08 3.65 4.15
CA LEU A 22 -0.05 4.84 5.02
C LEU A 22 -1.47 5.38 5.23
N THR A 23 -2.21 5.65 4.14
CA THR A 23 -3.56 6.23 4.21
C THR A 23 -4.52 5.29 4.94
N PHE A 24 -4.48 4.00 4.60
CA PHE A 24 -5.31 2.99 5.25
C PHE A 24 -5.05 2.89 6.76
N VAL A 25 -3.78 2.74 7.17
CA VAL A 25 -3.40 2.61 8.59
C VAL A 25 -3.69 3.89 9.36
N TYR A 26 -3.48 5.06 8.76
CA TYR A 26 -3.80 6.34 9.41
C TYR A 26 -5.28 6.42 9.78
N ILE A 27 -6.19 6.05 8.86
CA ILE A 27 -7.65 6.07 9.14
C ILE A 27 -8.03 5.03 10.20
N VAL A 28 -7.39 3.86 10.21
CA VAL A 28 -7.56 2.87 11.28
C VAL A 28 -7.24 3.49 12.64
N LEU A 29 -6.07 4.14 12.77
CA LEU A 29 -5.63 4.76 14.01
C LEU A 29 -6.49 5.98 14.41
N ALA A 30 -6.82 6.84 13.45
CA ALA A 30 -7.50 8.10 13.69
C ALA A 30 -8.99 7.95 14.04
N THR A 31 -9.64 6.91 13.53
CA THR A 31 -11.09 6.79 13.65
C THR A 31 -11.57 5.57 14.42
N GLY A 32 -10.88 4.43 14.28
CA GLY A 32 -11.40 3.13 14.74
C GLY A 32 -12.76 2.74 14.15
N ASN A 33 -13.30 3.50 13.18
CA ASN A 33 -14.66 3.34 12.67
C ASN A 33 -14.65 2.35 11.50
N PRO A 34 -15.36 1.20 11.60
CA PRO A 34 -15.33 0.17 10.56
C PRO A 34 -15.78 0.65 9.17
N LEU A 35 -16.74 1.56 9.08
CA LEU A 35 -17.21 2.10 7.80
C LEU A 35 -16.17 3.01 7.17
N ALA A 36 -15.52 3.88 7.97
CA ALA A 36 -14.45 4.75 7.47
C ALA A 36 -13.24 3.92 6.99
N ILE A 37 -12.88 2.88 7.75
CA ILE A 37 -11.80 1.95 7.41
C ILE A 37 -12.11 1.22 6.10
N GLY A 38 -13.30 0.64 5.98
CA GLY A 38 -13.73 -0.10 4.78
C GLY A 38 -13.83 0.78 3.54
N ALA A 39 -14.37 2.00 3.69
CA ALA A 39 -14.45 2.97 2.60
C ALA A 39 -13.06 3.41 2.13
N THR A 40 -12.16 3.69 3.07
CA THR A 40 -10.77 4.09 2.76
C THR A 40 -10.03 2.96 2.05
N LEU A 41 -10.12 1.73 2.55
CA LEU A 41 -9.49 0.59 1.91
C LEU A 41 -10.02 0.39 0.49
N SER A 42 -11.34 0.48 0.30
CA SER A 42 -11.96 0.38 -1.03
C SER A 42 -11.41 1.42 -2.01
N LEU A 43 -11.31 2.68 -1.59
CA LEU A 43 -10.76 3.75 -2.42
C LEU A 43 -9.28 3.53 -2.75
N VAL A 44 -8.47 3.17 -1.75
CA VAL A 44 -7.04 2.87 -1.96
C VAL A 44 -6.87 1.74 -2.98
N LEU A 45 -7.66 0.66 -2.87
CA LEU A 45 -7.60 -0.45 -3.82
C LEU A 45 -7.99 -0.02 -5.23
N LEU A 46 -9.04 0.78 -5.40
CA LEU A 46 -9.44 1.31 -6.72
C LEU A 46 -8.34 2.14 -7.38
N PHE A 47 -7.65 3.00 -6.62
CA PHE A 47 -6.58 3.83 -7.16
C PHE A 47 -5.29 3.06 -7.44
N THR A 48 -4.97 2.06 -6.62
CA THR A 48 -3.70 1.34 -6.69
C THR A 48 -3.77 0.09 -7.58
N HIS A 49 -4.95 -0.42 -7.91
CA HIS A 49 -5.12 -1.68 -8.64
C HIS A 49 -4.33 -1.73 -9.96
N ASN A 50 -4.43 -0.69 -10.79
CA ASN A 50 -3.75 -0.67 -12.09
C ASN A 50 -2.24 -0.40 -11.99
N VAL A 51 -1.75 0.02 -10.82
CA VAL A 51 -0.35 0.35 -10.58
C VAL A 51 0.36 -0.82 -9.89
N SER A 52 -0.07 -1.19 -8.68
CA SER A 52 0.59 -2.19 -7.84
C SER A 52 -0.20 -3.49 -7.68
N LYS A 53 -1.45 -3.55 -8.16
CA LYS A 53 -2.47 -4.57 -7.86
C LYS A 53 -3.14 -4.40 -6.49
N GLY A 54 -2.70 -3.44 -5.67
CA GLY A 54 -3.35 -3.12 -4.40
C GLY A 54 -3.11 -4.20 -3.35
N GLY A 55 -1.85 -4.59 -3.12
CA GLY A 55 -1.52 -5.51 -2.04
C GLY A 55 -1.89 -4.92 -0.67
N ILE A 56 -1.40 -3.71 -0.39
CA ILE A 56 -1.67 -2.82 0.76
C ILE A 56 -1.50 -3.47 2.15
N ASN A 57 -1.11 -4.73 2.19
CA ASN A 57 -1.00 -5.60 3.36
C ASN A 57 -0.06 -6.76 3.02
N PRO A 58 0.91 -7.10 3.90
CA PRO A 58 1.86 -8.18 3.64
C PRO A 58 1.20 -9.54 3.38
N ALA A 59 0.19 -9.91 4.17
CA ALA A 59 -0.51 -11.19 4.01
C ALA A 59 -1.25 -11.25 2.66
N VAL A 60 -1.91 -10.16 2.28
CA VAL A 60 -2.62 -10.06 1.00
C VAL A 60 -1.63 -10.12 -0.16
N ALA A 61 -0.51 -9.39 -0.10
CA ALA A 61 0.52 -9.41 -1.13
C ALA A 61 1.14 -10.81 -1.31
N ILE A 62 1.40 -11.54 -0.22
CA ILE A 62 1.90 -12.92 -0.26
C ILE A 62 0.90 -13.84 -0.97
N VAL A 63 -0.38 -13.75 -0.61
CA VAL A 63 -1.44 -14.58 -1.21
C VAL A 63 -1.65 -14.22 -2.68
N MET A 64 -1.68 -12.93 -3.02
CA MET A 64 -1.82 -12.46 -4.40
C MET A 64 -0.62 -12.86 -5.26
N SER A 65 0.60 -12.86 -4.69
CA SER A 65 1.78 -13.36 -5.39
C SER A 65 1.69 -14.88 -5.62
N SER A 66 1.25 -15.63 -4.61
CA SER A 66 0.97 -17.07 -4.73
C SER A 66 -0.12 -17.38 -5.77
N ALA A 67 -1.09 -16.48 -5.95
CA ALA A 67 -2.14 -16.56 -6.96
C ALA A 67 -1.71 -16.06 -8.36
N GLY A 68 -0.43 -15.67 -8.54
CA GLY A 68 0.10 -15.20 -9.82
C GLY A 68 -0.30 -13.77 -10.20
N GLN A 69 -0.88 -12.99 -9.28
CA GLN A 69 -1.32 -11.62 -9.53
C GLN A 69 -0.22 -10.58 -9.29
N ILE A 70 0.70 -10.86 -8.36
CA ILE A 70 1.87 -10.03 -8.05
C ILE A 70 3.14 -10.83 -8.40
N GLU A 71 4.07 -10.21 -9.12
CA GLU A 71 5.33 -10.86 -9.44
C GLU A 71 6.13 -11.17 -8.16
N PRO A 72 6.64 -12.40 -7.97
CA PRO A 72 7.34 -12.79 -6.73
C PRO A 72 8.52 -11.88 -6.35
N ARG A 73 9.20 -11.28 -7.34
CA ARG A 73 10.29 -10.32 -7.10
C ARG A 73 9.85 -9.02 -6.44
N ASP A 74 8.58 -8.64 -6.61
CA ASP A 74 8.02 -7.41 -6.04
C ASP A 74 7.57 -7.62 -4.59
N LEU A 75 7.48 -8.86 -4.11
CA LEU A 75 6.92 -9.19 -2.80
C LEU A 75 7.69 -8.56 -1.64
N VAL A 76 9.02 -8.73 -1.60
CA VAL A 76 9.86 -8.14 -0.54
C VAL A 76 9.80 -6.61 -0.57
N PRO A 77 10.00 -5.93 -1.72
CA PRO A 77 9.79 -4.48 -1.83
C PRO A 77 8.41 -4.01 -1.38
N TYR A 78 7.34 -4.74 -1.72
CA TYR A 78 5.96 -4.41 -1.31
C TYR A 78 5.80 -4.48 0.19
N VAL A 79 6.24 -5.58 0.82
CA VAL A 79 6.15 -5.74 2.27
C VAL A 79 6.91 -4.64 3.00
N LEU A 80 8.11 -4.28 2.53
CA LEU A 80 8.87 -3.16 3.09
C LEU A 80 8.12 -1.82 2.91
N ALA A 81 7.59 -1.54 1.72
CA ALA A 81 6.82 -0.32 1.46
C ALA A 81 5.58 -0.22 2.36
N GLN A 82 4.85 -1.33 2.53
CA GLN A 82 3.66 -1.41 3.39
C GLN A 82 4.03 -1.20 4.86
N ILE A 83 5.10 -1.84 5.36
CA ILE A 83 5.58 -1.66 6.74
C ILE A 83 5.98 -0.20 6.98
N PHE A 84 6.80 0.39 6.09
CA PHE A 84 7.21 1.77 6.23
C PHE A 84 6.04 2.74 6.08
N GLY A 85 5.06 2.45 5.23
CA GLY A 85 3.82 3.22 5.11
C GLY A 85 3.03 3.22 6.41
N GLY A 86 2.83 2.05 7.02
CA GLY A 86 2.16 1.91 8.31
C GLY A 86 2.90 2.60 9.46
N LEU A 87 4.23 2.48 9.52
CA LEU A 87 5.05 3.17 10.53
C LEU A 87 5.01 4.69 10.35
N THR A 88 5.01 5.18 9.10
CA THR A 88 4.86 6.61 8.81
C THR A 88 3.49 7.11 9.24
N ALA A 89 2.43 6.34 8.99
CA ALA A 89 1.08 6.65 9.47
C ALA A 89 1.02 6.77 11.00
N LEU A 90 1.67 5.84 11.71
CA LEU A 90 1.77 5.90 13.17
C LEU A 90 2.47 7.19 13.65
N GLU A 91 3.57 7.56 13.01
CA GLU A 91 4.32 8.75 13.39
C GLU A 91 3.53 10.04 13.10
N LEU A 92 2.83 10.10 11.95
CA LEU A 92 1.92 11.19 11.62
C LEU A 92 0.79 11.31 12.64
N TYR A 93 0.16 10.18 12.98
CA TYR A 93 -0.90 10.13 13.97
C TYR A 93 -0.42 10.70 15.31
N LYS A 94 0.74 10.27 15.82
CA LYS A 94 1.31 10.78 17.08
C LYS A 94 1.59 12.29 17.07
N ARG A 95 2.06 12.84 15.95
CA ARG A 95 2.48 14.25 15.85
C ARG A 95 1.33 15.23 15.61
N TYR A 96 0.27 14.77 14.96
CA TYR A 96 -0.84 15.61 14.53
C TYR A 96 -2.18 15.14 15.11
N GLN A 97 -2.18 14.70 16.38
CA GLN A 97 -3.41 14.47 17.14
C GLN A 97 -4.24 15.77 17.12
N MET A 98 -5.26 15.83 16.26
CA MET A 98 -6.34 16.82 16.32
C MET A 98 -7.46 16.27 17.18
#